data_AF-A0A7X6RHP6-F1
#
_entry.id   AF-A0A7X6RHP6-F1
#
_cell.length_a   1.000
_cell.length_b   1.000
_cell.length_c   1.000
_cell.angle_alpha   90.00
_cell.angle_beta   90.00
_cell.angle_gamma   90.00
#
_symmetry.space_group_name_H-M   'P 1'
#
loop_
_entity.id
_entity.type
_entity.pdbx_description
1 polymer ?
#
loop_
_entity_poly.entity_id
_entity_poly.type
_entity_poly.pdbx_seq_one_letter_code
_entity_poly.pdbx_strand_id
1 'polypeptide(L)'
;MLHIDMDAFFASVEQLTRPTLRGRPVLVGGMGGRGVVAGASYEARVFGARSAMPMHQASRLVGVTAVVIPPRGVVYSEVSGQVFDTLRARIPVLETLSFDEAFGEPAELAGATVAQVREFCEGLRHAVLDRTGLVASVGAGTGKQLAKIASGLAKPDGVRVISPADQQTLLAGLPVRKLWGIGPVAEHRLRSVGIETVGAFAALPEAEAVSLLGGSVGAALHRLARGIDDRPVTERAEAKQISAETTYETDIVTMAQLRPAIEAMAAAAHRRLLRDGRAARTVVLKLKKGDMGIVTRSLTLPYATADLATLTAAAQRSAIDPVELGSIRLVGVGFGGLSAVRQESLFPELDRDPGAVSEALFEEPIAAPAADAEPVVPPPTRSYTTEFWYPGRDVTHPAHGHGWVQGSGHGRVTVRFETRSTGPGPAYTFAADDDDLAPADPLLSLR
;
A
#
# COMPACT_ATOMS: atom_id res chain seq x y z
N MET A 1 17.80 19.09 5.66
CA MET A 1 16.81 18.00 5.45
C MET A 1 15.37 18.53 5.44
N LEU A 2 14.59 18.10 4.45
CA LEU A 2 13.14 18.29 4.33
C LEU A 2 12.42 16.95 4.32
N HIS A 3 11.20 16.90 4.86
CA HIS A 3 10.24 15.81 4.69
C HIS A 3 8.95 16.41 4.13
N ILE A 4 8.54 15.92 2.96
CA ILE A 4 7.31 16.33 2.28
C ILE A 4 6.33 15.17 2.40
N ASP A 5 5.10 15.47 2.81
CA ASP A 5 4.06 14.46 3.06
C ASP A 5 2.70 15.00 2.62
N MET A 6 2.04 14.33 1.67
CA MET A 6 0.73 14.74 1.17
C MET A 6 -0.36 14.50 2.22
N ASP A 7 -1.27 15.45 2.29
CA ASP A 7 -2.26 15.51 3.34
C ASP A 7 -3.44 14.59 3.03
N ALA A 8 -3.65 13.58 3.90
CA ALA A 8 -4.71 12.57 3.78
C ALA A 8 -4.81 11.96 2.36
N PHE A 9 -3.65 11.73 1.72
CA PHE A 9 -3.49 11.55 0.28
C PHE A 9 -4.61 10.78 -0.44
N PHE A 10 -4.88 9.53 -0.05
CA PHE A 10 -5.91 8.74 -0.73
C PHE A 10 -7.30 9.38 -0.65
N ALA A 11 -7.71 9.84 0.53
CA ALA A 11 -9.02 10.48 0.68
C ALA A 11 -9.08 11.81 -0.09
N SER A 12 -8.00 12.59 -0.07
CA SER A 12 -7.90 13.86 -0.81
C SER A 12 -7.98 13.64 -2.33
N VAL A 13 -7.36 12.58 -2.87
CA VAL A 13 -7.50 12.19 -4.29
C VAL A 13 -8.96 11.82 -4.61
N GLU A 14 -9.62 11.07 -3.72
CA GLU A 14 -11.04 10.74 -3.93
C GLU A 14 -11.94 11.97 -3.86
N GLN A 15 -11.68 12.92 -2.96
CA GLN A 15 -12.42 14.20 -2.89
C GLN A 15 -12.10 15.15 -4.04
N LEU A 16 -10.90 15.08 -4.61
CA LEU A 16 -10.50 15.85 -5.77
C LEU A 16 -11.29 15.42 -7.01
N THR A 17 -11.35 14.10 -7.26
CA THR A 17 -11.95 13.48 -8.45
C THR A 17 -13.45 13.21 -8.31
N ARG A 18 -13.99 13.22 -7.09
CA ARG A 18 -15.43 13.16 -6.79
C ARG A 18 -15.82 14.39 -5.98
N PRO A 19 -16.04 15.55 -6.62
CA PRO A 19 -16.16 16.83 -5.92
C PRO A 19 -17.27 16.90 -4.89
N THR A 20 -18.35 16.11 -5.02
CA THR A 20 -19.42 16.00 -4.02
C THR A 20 -18.95 15.37 -2.69
N LEU A 21 -17.75 14.77 -2.64
CA LEU A 21 -17.15 14.22 -1.42
C LEU A 21 -16.36 15.24 -0.60
N ARG A 22 -16.09 16.43 -1.12
CA ARG A 22 -15.38 17.48 -0.39
C ARG A 22 -16.15 17.87 0.87
N GLY A 23 -15.46 17.98 2.02
CA GLY A 23 -16.09 18.27 3.30
C GLY A 23 -16.84 17.09 3.93
N ARG A 24 -16.82 15.90 3.31
CA ARG A 24 -17.46 14.69 3.84
C ARG A 24 -16.42 13.77 4.53
N PRO A 25 -16.80 13.00 5.55
CA PRO A 25 -15.91 12.05 6.19
C PRO A 25 -15.71 10.81 5.30
N VAL A 26 -14.64 10.83 4.51
CA VAL A 26 -14.29 9.77 3.55
C VAL A 26 -13.30 8.79 4.16
N LEU A 27 -13.61 7.50 4.03
CA LEU A 27 -12.79 6.35 4.39
C LEU A 27 -12.45 5.56 3.12
N VAL A 28 -11.18 5.55 2.73
CA VAL A 28 -10.69 4.75 1.61
C VAL A 28 -10.15 3.44 2.15
N GLY A 29 -10.59 2.30 1.63
CA GLY A 29 -10.05 1.01 2.06
C GLY A 29 -10.87 -0.20 1.63
N GLY A 30 -10.58 -1.35 2.24
CA GLY A 30 -11.31 -2.59 1.95
C GLY A 30 -12.75 -2.51 2.45
N MET A 31 -13.71 -2.86 1.58
CA MET A 31 -15.15 -2.83 1.85
C MET A 31 -15.66 -4.10 2.55
N GLY A 32 -14.92 -5.22 2.47
CA GLY A 32 -15.31 -6.49 3.08
C GLY A 32 -15.15 -6.50 4.61
N GLY A 33 -15.71 -7.51 5.29
CA GLY A 33 -15.73 -7.60 6.76
C GLY A 33 -14.35 -7.60 7.44
N ARG A 34 -13.28 -7.88 6.68
CA ARG A 34 -11.87 -7.89 7.13
C ARG A 34 -11.07 -6.68 6.63
N GLY A 35 -11.73 -5.73 5.97
CA GLY A 35 -11.11 -4.54 5.41
C GLY A 35 -10.56 -3.60 6.48
N VAL A 36 -9.50 -2.87 6.10
CA VAL A 36 -8.91 -1.81 6.91
C VAL A 36 -8.94 -0.50 6.14
N VAL A 37 -8.92 0.61 6.87
CA VAL A 37 -8.79 1.95 6.32
C VAL A 37 -7.37 2.14 5.79
N ALA A 38 -7.24 2.33 4.48
CA ALA A 38 -5.99 2.73 3.84
C ALA A 38 -5.73 4.23 4.05
N GLY A 39 -6.76 5.07 3.85
CA GLY A 39 -6.70 6.51 4.10
C GLY A 39 -8.00 7.04 4.66
N ALA A 40 -7.91 7.96 5.63
CA ALA A 40 -9.06 8.66 6.20
C ALA A 40 -8.91 10.17 5.96
N SER A 41 -9.97 10.82 5.51
CA SER A 41 -10.05 12.27 5.34
C SER A 41 -9.95 12.98 6.69
N TYR A 42 -9.63 14.28 6.70
CA TYR A 42 -9.58 15.04 7.95
C TYR A 42 -10.93 15.09 8.64
N GLU A 43 -12.02 15.19 7.89
CA GLU A 43 -13.39 15.17 8.40
C GLU A 43 -13.70 13.83 9.09
N ALA A 44 -13.20 12.70 8.57
CA ALA A 44 -13.34 11.40 9.23
C ALA A 44 -12.48 11.31 10.50
N ARG A 45 -11.27 11.91 10.50
CA ARG A 45 -10.36 11.91 11.65
C ARG A 45 -10.90 12.67 12.85
N VAL A 46 -11.77 13.67 12.66
CA VAL A 46 -12.47 14.37 13.75
C VAL A 46 -13.24 13.38 14.65
N PHE A 47 -13.78 12.31 14.06
CA PHE A 47 -14.49 11.25 14.79
C PHE A 47 -13.56 10.16 15.36
N GLY A 48 -12.24 10.31 15.21
CA GLY A 48 -11.24 9.34 15.66
C GLY A 48 -10.94 8.21 14.68
N ALA A 49 -11.50 8.22 13.47
CA ALA A 49 -11.12 7.29 12.42
C ALA A 49 -9.66 7.52 11.98
N ARG A 50 -8.92 6.45 11.69
CA ARG A 50 -7.49 6.52 11.32
C ARG A 50 -7.10 5.40 10.37
N SER A 51 -6.02 5.60 9.62
CA SER A 51 -5.43 4.54 8.80
C SER A 51 -5.05 3.31 9.65
N ALA A 52 -5.09 2.14 9.01
CA ALA A 52 -4.91 0.81 9.60
C ALA A 52 -5.98 0.40 10.64
N MET A 53 -6.99 1.23 10.91
CA MET A 53 -8.16 0.83 11.71
C MET A 53 -9.04 -0.16 10.91
N PRO A 54 -9.66 -1.17 11.56
CA PRO A 54 -10.68 -1.98 10.92
C PRO A 54 -11.82 -1.11 10.36
N MET A 55 -12.25 -1.37 9.12
CA MET A 55 -13.20 -0.52 8.40
C MET A 55 -14.54 -0.39 9.14
N HIS A 56 -15.04 -1.49 9.72
CA HIS A 56 -16.28 -1.49 10.50
C HIS A 56 -16.19 -0.58 11.74
N GLN A 57 -15.02 -0.54 12.40
CA GLN A 57 -14.81 0.29 13.57
C GLN A 57 -14.74 1.76 13.17
N ALA A 58 -13.99 2.09 12.11
CA ALA A 58 -13.88 3.44 11.58
C ALA A 58 -15.25 3.99 11.12
N SER A 59 -16.01 3.17 10.40
CA SER A 59 -17.36 3.53 9.93
C SER A 59 -18.31 3.77 11.09
N ARG A 60 -18.25 2.93 12.15
CA ARG A 60 -19.06 3.13 13.36
C ARG A 60 -18.71 4.39 14.14
N LEU A 61 -17.43 4.78 14.18
CA LEU A 61 -16.98 6.02 14.83
C LEU A 61 -17.55 7.27 14.13
N VAL A 62 -17.55 7.27 12.79
CA VAL A 62 -18.09 8.38 11.99
C VAL A 62 -19.63 8.38 11.97
N GLY A 63 -20.24 7.19 11.94
CA GLY A 63 -21.69 7.02 11.92
C GLY A 63 -22.30 7.15 10.52
N VAL A 64 -23.55 7.62 10.47
CA VAL A 64 -24.39 7.62 9.24
C VAL A 64 -23.83 8.46 8.09
N THR A 65 -22.93 9.40 8.38
CA THR A 65 -22.34 10.29 7.38
C THR A 65 -21.11 9.70 6.70
N ALA A 66 -20.60 8.55 7.18
CA ALA A 66 -19.40 7.91 6.66
C ALA A 66 -19.55 7.56 5.17
N VAL A 67 -18.55 7.94 4.39
CA VAL A 67 -18.46 7.55 2.98
C VAL A 67 -17.29 6.58 2.83
N VAL A 68 -17.60 5.31 2.56
CA VAL A 68 -16.58 4.28 2.34
C VAL A 68 -16.40 4.04 0.85
N ILE A 69 -15.16 4.13 0.35
CA ILE A 69 -14.83 3.97 -1.08
C ILE A 69 -13.65 2.98 -1.23
N PRO A 70 -13.69 2.06 -2.19
CA PRO A 70 -12.56 1.18 -2.49
C PRO A 70 -11.37 1.96 -3.10
N PRO A 71 -10.11 1.55 -2.82
CA PRO A 71 -8.95 2.25 -3.32
C PRO A 71 -8.76 2.11 -4.84
N ARG A 72 -8.41 3.23 -5.51
CA ARG A 72 -8.08 3.26 -6.94
C ARG A 72 -6.57 3.46 -7.16
N GLY A 73 -5.80 2.39 -6.98
CA GLY A 73 -4.33 2.43 -7.00
C GLY A 73 -3.70 3.04 -8.26
N VAL A 74 -4.34 2.88 -9.43
CA VAL A 74 -3.88 3.50 -10.69
C VAL A 74 -3.99 5.03 -10.66
N VAL A 75 -5.06 5.58 -10.10
CA VAL A 75 -5.25 7.04 -9.94
C VAL A 75 -4.25 7.58 -8.93
N TYR A 76 -4.02 6.85 -7.83
CA TYR A 76 -3.04 7.25 -6.81
C TYR A 76 -1.62 7.28 -7.36
N SER A 77 -1.28 6.32 -8.23
CA SER A 77 0.03 6.26 -8.90
C SER A 77 0.24 7.43 -9.84
N GLU A 78 -0.77 7.75 -10.66
CA GLU A 78 -0.74 8.88 -11.59
C GLU A 78 -0.56 10.21 -10.85
N VAL A 79 -1.37 10.47 -9.82
CA VAL A 79 -1.26 11.72 -9.04
C VAL A 79 0.04 11.79 -8.26
N SER A 80 0.50 10.68 -7.67
CA SER A 80 1.80 10.59 -6.99
C SER A 80 2.96 10.92 -7.93
N GLY A 81 2.92 10.43 -9.17
CA GLY A 81 3.88 10.78 -10.21
C GLY A 81 3.93 12.29 -10.45
N GLN A 82 2.77 12.92 -10.64
CA GLN A 82 2.68 14.37 -10.83
C GLN A 82 3.24 15.17 -9.64
N VAL A 83 2.99 14.73 -8.41
CA VAL A 83 3.57 15.34 -7.19
C VAL A 83 5.09 15.24 -7.23
N PHE A 84 5.64 14.03 -7.39
CA PHE A 84 7.08 13.83 -7.31
C PHE A 84 7.82 14.46 -8.49
N ASP A 85 7.26 14.50 -9.68
CA ASP A 85 7.84 15.20 -10.83
C ASP A 85 7.92 16.71 -10.56
N THR A 86 6.88 17.29 -9.93
CA THR A 86 6.88 18.69 -9.51
C THR A 86 7.96 18.97 -8.46
N LEU A 87 8.10 18.09 -7.47
CA LEU A 87 9.12 18.22 -6.43
C LEU A 87 10.54 18.08 -7.02
N ARG A 88 10.74 17.15 -7.97
CA ARG A 88 12.04 16.92 -8.62
C ARG A 88 12.56 18.11 -9.42
N ALA A 89 11.67 18.98 -9.90
CA ALA A 89 12.07 20.21 -10.56
C ALA A 89 12.88 21.15 -9.64
N ARG A 90 12.72 21.03 -8.31
CA ARG A 90 13.44 21.83 -7.30
C ARG A 90 14.35 21.01 -6.39
N ILE A 91 14.09 19.70 -6.26
CA ILE A 91 14.86 18.79 -5.42
C ILE A 91 15.30 17.60 -6.29
N PRO A 92 16.48 17.67 -6.93
CA PRO A 92 16.88 16.65 -7.90
C PRO A 92 16.98 15.23 -7.34
N VAL A 93 17.30 15.08 -6.05
CA VAL A 93 17.39 13.80 -5.35
C VAL A 93 16.26 13.71 -4.31
N LEU A 94 15.35 12.75 -4.50
CA LEU A 94 14.27 12.49 -3.55
C LEU A 94 14.32 11.05 -3.06
N GLU A 95 14.35 10.87 -1.75
CA GLU A 95 14.16 9.56 -1.14
C GLU A 95 12.67 9.31 -0.91
N THR A 96 12.00 8.76 -1.92
CA THR A 96 10.57 8.39 -1.84
C THR A 96 10.37 7.20 -0.90
N LEU A 97 9.50 7.34 0.10
CA LEU A 97 9.17 6.25 1.03
C LEU A 97 7.85 5.55 0.64
N SER A 98 6.86 6.32 0.18
CA SER A 98 5.50 5.87 -0.18
C SER A 98 4.98 6.62 -1.42
N PHE A 99 3.68 6.50 -1.68
CA PHE A 99 2.99 7.29 -2.72
C PHE A 99 2.99 8.80 -2.44
N ASP A 100 3.08 9.18 -1.18
CA ASP A 100 2.76 10.53 -0.71
C ASP A 100 3.86 11.18 0.11
N GLU A 101 4.96 10.48 0.38
CA GLU A 101 6.01 11.02 1.25
C GLU A 101 7.42 10.80 0.68
N ALA A 102 8.28 11.81 0.85
CA ALA A 102 9.69 11.74 0.51
C ALA A 102 10.56 12.63 1.42
N PHE A 103 11.82 12.26 1.53
CA PHE A 103 12.86 13.16 2.02
C PHE A 103 13.58 13.86 0.87
N GLY A 104 14.02 15.08 1.13
CA GLY A 104 14.83 15.88 0.21
C GLY A 104 15.87 16.71 0.95
N GLU A 105 17.00 16.96 0.30
CA GLU A 105 18.06 17.82 0.84
C GLU A 105 18.56 18.77 -0.25
N PRO A 106 17.84 19.87 -0.50
CA PRO A 106 18.21 20.83 -1.54
C PRO A 106 19.52 21.53 -1.15
N ALA A 107 20.52 21.49 -2.04
CA ALA A 107 21.82 22.09 -1.80
C ALA A 107 21.73 23.62 -1.56
N GLU A 108 20.75 24.31 -2.16
CA GLU A 108 20.53 25.75 -1.97
C GLU A 108 20.10 26.14 -0.55
N LEU A 109 19.67 25.18 0.26
CA LEU A 109 19.33 25.43 1.66
C LEU A 109 20.53 25.28 2.62
N ALA A 110 21.71 24.92 2.12
CA ALA A 110 22.92 24.89 2.93
C ALA A 110 23.26 26.29 3.46
N GLY A 111 23.30 26.44 4.78
CA GLY A 111 23.54 27.74 5.44
C GLY A 111 22.35 28.71 5.42
N ALA A 112 21.19 28.30 4.90
CA ALA A 112 19.99 29.13 4.87
C ALA A 112 19.42 29.39 6.27
N THR A 113 18.81 30.57 6.44
CA THR A 113 18.07 30.92 7.65
C THR A 113 16.74 30.15 7.73
N VAL A 114 16.16 30.07 8.93
CA VAL A 114 14.84 29.47 9.15
C VAL A 114 13.75 30.09 8.25
N ALA A 115 13.83 31.40 8.00
CA ALA A 115 12.88 32.11 7.14
C ALA A 115 13.02 31.67 5.66
N GLN A 116 14.24 31.58 5.15
CA GLN A 116 14.50 31.13 3.77
C GLN A 116 14.09 29.67 3.56
N VAL A 117 14.35 28.79 4.54
CA VAL A 117 13.89 27.39 4.49
C VAL A 117 12.37 27.33 4.46
N ARG A 118 11.68 28.15 5.28
CA ARG A 118 10.22 28.22 5.26
C ARG A 118 9.70 28.67 3.90
N GLU A 119 10.24 29.74 3.34
CA GLU A 119 9.86 30.26 2.03
C GLU A 119 10.04 29.22 0.92
N PHE A 120 11.16 28.49 0.91
CA PHE A 120 11.39 27.38 -0.01
C PHE A 120 10.29 26.31 0.10
N CYS A 121 9.97 25.89 1.33
CA CYS A 121 8.93 24.89 1.58
C CYS A 121 7.54 25.36 1.17
N GLU A 122 7.19 26.64 1.39
CA GLU A 122 5.94 27.22 0.89
C GLU A 122 5.88 27.21 -0.64
N GLY A 123 6.99 27.56 -1.30
CA GLY A 123 7.10 27.46 -2.76
C GLY A 123 6.87 26.04 -3.28
N LEU A 124 7.38 25.01 -2.60
CA LEU A 124 7.09 23.62 -2.96
C LEU A 124 5.60 23.27 -2.80
N ARG A 125 4.99 23.67 -1.68
CA ARG A 125 3.57 23.43 -1.41
C ARG A 125 2.67 24.06 -2.47
N HIS A 126 2.93 25.31 -2.82
CA HIS A 126 2.19 26.01 -3.88
C HIS A 126 2.38 25.33 -5.23
N ALA A 127 3.60 24.96 -5.61
CA ALA A 127 3.83 24.26 -6.89
C ALA A 127 3.06 22.93 -6.97
N VAL A 128 3.04 22.15 -5.88
CA VAL A 128 2.27 20.89 -5.81
C VAL A 128 0.77 21.16 -5.88
N LEU A 129 0.27 22.16 -5.15
CA LEU A 129 -1.14 22.55 -5.16
C LEU A 129 -1.58 23.00 -6.56
N ASP A 130 -0.80 23.86 -7.21
CA ASP A 130 -1.10 24.37 -8.55
C ASP A 130 -1.15 23.24 -9.57
N ARG A 131 -0.21 22.29 -9.48
CA ARG A 131 -0.15 21.15 -10.40
C ARG A 131 -1.29 20.16 -10.17
N THR A 132 -1.56 19.80 -8.92
CA THR A 132 -2.37 18.60 -8.59
C THR A 132 -3.72 18.92 -7.99
N GLY A 133 -3.92 20.14 -7.47
CA GLY A 133 -5.07 20.49 -6.64
C GLY A 133 -5.05 19.87 -5.23
N LEU A 134 -3.92 19.27 -4.82
CA LEU A 134 -3.75 18.64 -3.51
C LEU A 134 -2.75 19.42 -2.65
N VAL A 135 -3.00 19.41 -1.35
CA VAL A 135 -2.15 20.07 -0.36
C VAL A 135 -1.14 19.10 0.24
N ALA A 136 0.00 19.65 0.67
CA ALA A 136 1.07 18.92 1.31
C ALA A 136 1.52 19.66 2.58
N SER A 137 2.00 18.89 3.55
CA SER A 137 2.68 19.43 4.73
C SER A 137 4.17 19.18 4.64
N VAL A 138 4.97 20.19 4.96
CA VAL A 138 6.44 20.12 4.83
C VAL A 138 7.11 20.39 6.18
N GLY A 139 7.99 19.49 6.57
CA GLY A 139 8.82 19.60 7.75
C GLY A 139 10.29 19.80 7.39
N ALA A 140 10.98 20.67 8.11
CA ALA A 140 12.41 20.86 7.98
C ALA A 140 13.13 20.71 9.33
N GLY A 141 14.32 20.11 9.32
CA GLY A 141 15.14 19.92 10.51
C GLY A 141 16.55 19.40 10.20
N THR A 142 17.31 19.17 11.27
CA THR A 142 18.73 18.73 11.29
C THR A 142 18.90 17.23 11.05
N GLY A 143 18.09 16.64 10.15
CA GLY A 143 18.11 15.22 9.82
C GLY A 143 16.72 14.66 9.54
N LYS A 144 16.64 13.43 9.06
CA LYS A 144 15.37 12.79 8.62
C LYS A 144 14.35 12.70 9.74
N GLN A 145 14.78 12.33 10.95
CA GLN A 145 13.92 12.15 12.11
C GLN A 145 13.20 13.45 12.49
N LEU A 146 13.93 14.57 12.57
CA LEU A 146 13.36 15.86 12.91
C LEU A 146 12.52 16.42 11.78
N ALA A 147 12.96 16.30 10.53
CA ALA A 147 12.15 16.72 9.38
C ALA A 147 10.81 15.98 9.33
N LYS A 148 10.80 14.66 9.57
CA LYS A 148 9.57 13.86 9.62
C LYS A 148 8.66 14.29 10.77
N ILE A 149 9.20 14.47 11.99
CA ILE A 149 8.44 14.99 13.14
C ILE A 149 7.85 16.36 12.81
N ALA A 150 8.66 17.26 12.24
CA ALA A 150 8.25 18.62 11.88
C ALA A 150 7.06 18.60 10.90
N SER A 151 7.09 17.75 9.87
CA SER A 151 5.98 17.65 8.91
C SER A 151 4.70 17.17 9.57
N GLY A 152 4.78 16.24 10.53
CA GLY A 152 3.63 15.78 11.31
C GLY A 152 3.06 16.86 12.23
N LEU A 153 3.90 17.78 12.72
CA LEU A 153 3.47 18.97 13.49
C LEU A 153 2.95 20.10 12.59
N ALA A 154 3.27 20.06 11.30
CA ALA A 154 2.82 21.04 10.32
C ALA A 154 1.42 20.72 9.77
N LYS A 155 0.95 19.47 9.90
CA LYS A 155 -0.35 19.03 9.38
C LYS A 155 -1.53 19.69 10.14
N PRO A 156 -2.63 20.01 9.43
CA PRO A 156 -2.79 19.96 7.98
C PRO A 156 -2.20 21.19 7.26
N ASP A 157 -1.85 21.01 5.98
CA ASP A 157 -1.54 22.08 5.02
C ASP A 157 -0.61 23.17 5.59
N GLY A 158 0.59 22.78 6.02
CA GLY A 158 1.49 23.70 6.70
C GLY A 158 2.98 23.43 6.52
N VAL A 159 3.78 24.40 6.95
CA VAL A 159 5.24 24.29 7.07
C VAL A 159 5.69 24.44 8.51
N ARG A 160 6.52 23.49 8.98
CA ARG A 160 7.23 23.59 10.25
C ARG A 160 8.73 23.43 10.04
N VAL A 161 9.49 24.44 10.45
CA VAL A 161 10.96 24.39 10.49
C VAL A 161 11.37 24.29 11.96
N ILE A 162 12.17 23.27 12.29
CA ILE A 162 12.76 23.11 13.62
C ILE A 162 14.23 23.53 13.51
N SER A 163 14.61 24.58 14.24
CA SER A 163 15.98 25.09 14.23
C SER A 163 16.91 24.18 15.05
N PRO A 164 18.23 24.20 14.78
CA PRO A 164 19.20 23.47 15.60
C PRO A 164 19.17 23.86 17.09
N ALA A 165 18.82 25.11 17.40
CA ALA A 165 18.73 25.62 18.76
C ALA A 165 17.50 25.07 19.51
N ASP A 166 16.37 24.91 18.80
CA ASP A 166 15.12 24.47 19.41
C ASP A 166 14.97 22.94 19.48
N GLN A 167 15.78 22.20 18.72
CA GLN A 167 15.55 20.77 18.50
C GLN A 167 15.57 19.94 19.79
N GLN A 168 16.48 20.25 20.72
CA GLN A 168 16.67 19.44 21.93
C GLN A 168 15.50 19.64 22.90
N THR A 169 15.08 20.89 23.11
CA THR A 169 13.91 21.22 23.92
C THR A 169 12.64 20.61 23.34
N LEU A 170 12.46 20.70 22.02
CA LEU A 170 11.31 20.10 21.35
C LEU A 170 11.32 18.57 21.49
N LEU A 171 12.43 17.90 21.19
CA LEU A 171 12.53 16.45 21.31
C LEU A 171 12.26 16.01 22.74
N ALA A 172 12.90 16.60 23.73
CA ALA A 172 12.80 16.18 25.13
C ALA A 172 11.34 16.09 25.63
N GLY A 173 10.47 17.01 25.21
CA GLY A 173 9.07 17.06 25.61
C GLY A 173 8.12 16.16 24.82
N LEU A 174 8.56 15.54 23.72
CA LEU A 174 7.69 14.68 22.91
C LEU A 174 7.47 13.32 23.57
N PRO A 175 6.26 12.73 23.45
CA PRO A 175 6.05 11.32 23.74
C PRO A 175 7.00 10.45 22.93
N VAL A 176 7.56 9.41 23.54
CA VAL A 176 8.57 8.54 22.91
C VAL A 176 8.04 7.90 21.61
N ARG A 177 6.73 7.69 21.53
CA ARG A 177 6.00 7.19 20.35
C ARG A 177 6.10 8.09 19.11
N LYS A 178 6.53 9.36 19.26
CA LYS A 178 6.76 10.29 18.15
C LYS A 178 8.08 10.02 17.40
N LEU A 179 9.01 9.25 17.97
CA LEU A 179 10.21 8.83 17.23
C LEU A 179 9.84 7.86 16.11
N TRP A 180 10.41 8.09 14.94
CA TRP A 180 10.15 7.26 13.77
C TRP A 180 10.95 5.97 13.93
N GLY A 181 10.24 4.85 14.01
CA GLY A 181 10.80 3.53 14.34
C GLY A 181 10.34 2.99 15.70
N ILE A 182 9.75 3.82 16.57
CA ILE A 182 9.09 3.34 17.80
C ILE A 182 7.62 3.03 17.49
N GLY A 183 7.31 1.75 17.29
CA GLY A 183 5.94 1.24 17.20
C GLY A 183 5.32 0.90 18.57
N PRO A 184 4.06 0.42 18.61
CA PRO A 184 3.35 0.11 19.86
C PRO A 184 4.09 -0.88 20.77
N VAL A 185 4.79 -1.87 20.20
CA VAL A 185 5.56 -2.87 20.97
C VAL A 185 6.77 -2.24 21.65
N ALA A 186 7.55 -1.44 20.91
CA ALA A 186 8.70 -0.74 21.46
C ALA A 186 8.27 0.31 22.51
N GLU A 187 7.20 1.05 22.23
CA GLU A 187 6.59 1.97 23.19
C GLU A 187 6.19 1.25 24.48
N HIS A 188 5.49 0.12 24.39
CA HIS A 188 5.06 -0.63 25.57
C HIS A 188 6.26 -1.09 26.42
N ARG A 189 7.34 -1.57 25.80
CA ARG A 189 8.57 -1.94 26.52
C ARG A 189 9.18 -0.75 27.26
N LEU A 190 9.30 0.40 26.61
CA LEU A 190 9.83 1.62 27.24
C LEU A 190 8.95 2.09 28.40
N ARG A 191 7.62 2.05 28.22
CA ARG A 191 6.67 2.44 29.27
C ARG A 191 6.69 1.48 30.46
N SER A 192 6.94 0.18 30.25
CA SER A 192 7.07 -0.78 31.35
C SER A 192 8.22 -0.48 32.32
N VAL A 193 9.19 0.34 31.90
CA VAL A 193 10.29 0.83 32.74
C VAL A 193 10.20 2.34 33.03
N GLY A 194 9.02 2.95 32.84
CA GLY A 194 8.75 4.35 33.18
C GLY A 194 9.20 5.38 32.15
N ILE A 195 9.61 4.97 30.95
CA ILE A 195 10.07 5.87 29.90
C ILE A 195 8.91 6.26 28.98
N GLU A 196 8.42 7.49 29.15
CA GLU A 196 7.29 8.00 28.36
C GLU A 196 7.67 9.07 27.34
N THR A 197 8.78 9.78 27.56
CA THR A 197 9.23 10.87 26.69
C THR A 197 10.50 10.52 25.94
N VAL A 198 10.73 11.20 24.82
CA VAL A 198 11.99 11.11 24.07
C VAL A 198 13.16 11.58 24.91
N GLY A 199 12.99 12.61 25.74
CA GLY A 199 14.04 13.09 26.66
C GLY A 199 14.44 12.03 27.69
N ALA A 200 13.47 11.34 28.28
CA ALA A 200 13.75 10.23 29.21
C ALA A 200 14.49 9.08 28.51
N PHE A 201 14.10 8.75 27.28
CA PHE A 201 14.79 7.72 26.49
C PHE A 201 16.21 8.13 26.10
N ALA A 202 16.42 9.39 25.71
CA ALA A 202 17.72 9.95 25.32
C ALA A 202 18.72 10.07 26.49
N ALA A 203 18.22 10.11 27.72
CA ALA A 203 19.00 10.21 28.95
C ALA A 203 19.54 8.84 29.43
N LEU A 204 19.04 7.73 28.88
CA LEU A 204 19.56 6.41 29.23
C LEU A 204 21.03 6.24 28.84
N PRO A 205 21.79 5.42 29.58
CA PRO A 205 23.01 4.83 29.05
C PRO A 205 22.70 4.03 27.79
N GLU A 206 23.55 4.12 26.77
CA GLU A 206 23.33 3.44 25.48
C GLU A 206 23.11 1.93 25.65
N ALA A 207 23.86 1.29 26.56
CA ALA A 207 23.72 -0.12 26.88
C ALA A 207 22.30 -0.49 27.36
N GLU A 208 21.65 0.37 28.12
CA GLU A 208 20.27 0.15 28.59
C GLU A 208 19.26 0.32 27.45
N ALA A 209 19.43 1.35 26.61
CA ALA A 209 18.59 1.55 25.44
C ALA A 209 18.67 0.35 24.46
N VAL A 210 19.88 -0.18 24.25
CA VAL A 210 20.12 -1.39 23.46
C VAL A 210 19.50 -2.63 24.11
N SER A 211 19.61 -2.78 25.42
CA SER A 211 19.00 -3.90 26.15
C SER A 211 17.47 -3.92 26.00
N LEU A 212 16.83 -2.75 26.07
CA LEU A 212 15.36 -2.63 25.99
C LEU A 212 14.80 -2.88 24.58
N LEU A 213 15.49 -2.39 23.54
CA LEU A 213 14.97 -2.34 22.17
C LEU A 213 15.71 -3.26 21.18
N GLY A 214 16.80 -3.90 21.61
CA GLY A 214 17.65 -4.79 20.81
C GLY A 214 18.87 -4.08 20.22
N GLY A 215 19.87 -4.90 19.81
CA GLY A 215 21.21 -4.49 19.35
C GLY A 215 21.25 -3.26 18.44
N SER A 216 21.05 -3.47 17.14
CA SER A 216 21.20 -2.40 16.13
C SER A 216 20.09 -1.35 16.18
N VAL A 217 18.84 -1.79 16.40
CA VAL A 217 17.66 -0.91 16.39
C VAL A 217 17.64 0.01 17.61
N GLY A 218 17.94 -0.51 18.80
CA GLY A 218 17.99 0.28 20.03
C GLY A 218 19.06 1.35 19.99
N ALA A 219 20.27 1.01 19.55
CA ALA A 219 21.37 1.97 19.38
C ALA A 219 21.00 3.09 18.39
N ALA A 220 20.42 2.74 17.24
CA ALA A 220 19.99 3.71 16.24
C ALA A 220 18.89 4.64 16.78
N LEU A 221 17.84 4.10 17.40
CA LEU A 221 16.77 4.89 17.98
C LEU A 221 17.26 5.81 19.12
N HIS A 222 18.23 5.34 19.92
CA HIS A 222 18.82 6.15 20.98
C HIS A 222 19.58 7.35 20.43
N ARG A 223 20.35 7.19 19.34
CA ARG A 223 20.97 8.33 18.63
C ARG A 223 19.94 9.33 18.11
N LEU A 224 18.87 8.82 17.50
CA LEU A 224 17.77 9.67 16.99
C LEU A 224 17.06 10.45 18.11
N ALA A 225 16.89 9.83 19.28
CA ALA A 225 16.30 10.48 20.46
C ALA A 225 17.15 11.67 20.95
N ARG A 226 18.47 11.61 20.74
CA ARG A 226 19.44 12.68 21.06
C ARG A 226 19.58 13.71 19.92
N GLY A 227 18.77 13.59 18.87
CA GLY A 227 18.81 14.49 17.70
C GLY A 227 19.96 14.22 16.73
N ILE A 228 20.62 13.06 16.83
CA ILE A 228 21.75 12.71 15.96
C ILE A 228 21.23 11.82 14.83
N ASP A 229 21.18 12.37 13.62
CA ASP A 229 20.68 11.67 12.43
C ASP A 229 21.50 12.03 11.18
N ASP A 230 22.57 11.27 10.96
CA ASP A 230 23.53 11.48 9.87
C ASP A 230 23.16 10.72 8.57
N ARG A 231 21.92 10.20 8.48
CA ARG A 231 21.49 9.41 7.33
C ARG A 231 21.30 10.32 6.09
N PRO A 232 22.03 10.07 4.98
CA PRO A 232 21.90 10.89 3.78
C PRO A 232 20.55 10.65 3.09
N VAL A 233 20.08 11.63 2.31
CA VAL A 233 19.01 11.39 1.33
C VAL A 233 19.59 10.63 0.15
N THR A 234 19.02 9.47 -0.14
CA THR A 234 19.42 8.64 -1.29
C THR A 234 18.19 8.20 -2.06
N GLU A 235 18.28 8.11 -3.39
CA GLU A 235 17.23 7.52 -4.20
C GLU A 235 16.86 6.12 -3.69
N ARG A 236 15.59 5.76 -3.87
CA ARG A 236 15.08 4.48 -3.37
C ARG A 236 15.85 3.33 -4.02
N ALA A 237 16.50 2.51 -3.19
CA ALA A 237 17.19 1.32 -3.66
C ALA A 237 16.25 0.35 -4.37
N GLU A 238 16.81 -0.42 -5.32
CA GLU A 238 16.07 -1.47 -6.01
C GLU A 238 15.38 -2.44 -5.04
N ALA A 239 14.23 -2.96 -5.46
CA ALA A 239 13.50 -3.94 -4.67
C ALA A 239 14.38 -5.19 -4.44
N LYS A 240 14.46 -5.65 -3.19
CA LYS A 240 15.14 -6.91 -2.83
C LYS A 240 14.23 -8.14 -2.96
N GLN A 241 12.92 -7.91 -2.91
CA GLN A 241 11.89 -8.94 -3.00
C GLN A 241 10.62 -8.34 -3.60
N ILE A 242 9.89 -9.15 -4.36
CA ILE A 242 8.60 -8.82 -4.96
C ILE A 242 7.59 -9.85 -4.48
N SER A 243 6.45 -9.42 -3.94
CA SER A 243 5.44 -10.35 -3.41
C SER A 243 4.01 -9.92 -3.72
N ALA A 244 3.07 -10.84 -3.55
CA ALA A 244 1.65 -10.56 -3.51
C ALA A 244 1.02 -11.39 -2.39
N GLU A 245 0.09 -10.79 -1.66
CA GLU A 245 -0.63 -11.48 -0.59
C GLU A 245 -2.07 -10.99 -0.50
N THR A 246 -2.96 -11.86 -0.03
CA THR A 246 -4.37 -11.52 0.16
C THR A 246 -4.92 -12.13 1.44
N THR A 247 -5.73 -11.35 2.14
CA THR A 247 -6.53 -11.84 3.27
C THR A 247 -7.88 -12.32 2.73
N TYR A 248 -8.19 -13.59 2.94
CA TYR A 248 -9.45 -14.18 2.50
C TYR A 248 -10.59 -13.79 3.43
N GLU A 249 -11.81 -13.70 2.90
CA GLU A 249 -13.02 -13.38 3.66
C GLU A 249 -13.37 -14.47 4.68
N THR A 250 -13.26 -15.72 4.24
CA THR A 250 -13.39 -16.92 5.07
C THR A 250 -12.02 -17.59 5.17
N ASP A 251 -11.70 -18.15 6.33
CA ASP A 251 -10.44 -18.86 6.49
C ASP A 251 -10.42 -20.13 5.64
N ILE A 252 -9.25 -20.41 5.06
CA ILE A 252 -8.93 -21.63 4.32
C ILE A 252 -8.65 -22.75 5.34
N VAL A 253 -9.34 -23.87 5.22
CA VAL A 253 -9.27 -24.98 6.17
C VAL A 253 -8.92 -26.32 5.51
N THR A 254 -8.67 -26.33 4.20
CA THR A 254 -8.29 -27.55 3.46
C THR A 254 -7.18 -27.26 2.45
N MET A 255 -6.40 -28.29 2.11
CA MET A 255 -5.41 -28.20 1.03
C MET A 255 -6.02 -27.91 -0.34
N ALA A 256 -7.23 -28.41 -0.61
CA ALA A 256 -7.95 -28.16 -1.85
C ALA A 256 -8.28 -26.66 -2.04
N GLN A 257 -8.47 -25.93 -0.94
CA GLN A 257 -8.63 -24.46 -0.94
C GLN A 257 -7.28 -23.73 -0.98
N LEU A 258 -6.26 -24.25 -0.30
CA LEU A 258 -4.94 -23.60 -0.21
C LEU A 258 -4.18 -23.60 -1.53
N ARG A 259 -4.24 -24.70 -2.31
CA ARG A 259 -3.47 -24.79 -3.57
C ARG A 259 -3.87 -23.71 -4.59
N PRO A 260 -5.16 -23.50 -4.93
CA PRO A 260 -5.56 -22.40 -5.82
C PRO A 260 -5.21 -21.02 -5.25
N ALA A 261 -5.26 -20.86 -3.92
CA ALA A 261 -4.88 -19.62 -3.25
C ALA A 261 -3.39 -19.30 -3.44
N ILE A 262 -2.51 -20.30 -3.38
CA ILE A 262 -1.07 -20.16 -3.64
C ILE A 262 -0.84 -19.82 -5.12
N GLU A 263 -1.47 -20.52 -6.05
CA GLU A 263 -1.38 -20.27 -7.49
C GLU A 263 -1.79 -18.83 -7.84
N ALA A 264 -2.92 -18.36 -7.31
CA ALA A 264 -3.39 -17.00 -7.53
C ALA A 264 -2.37 -15.96 -7.05
N MET A 265 -1.75 -16.17 -5.88
CA MET A 265 -0.74 -15.26 -5.33
C MET A 265 0.59 -15.35 -6.08
N ALA A 266 1.01 -16.54 -6.52
CA ALA A 266 2.19 -16.73 -7.36
C ALA A 266 2.03 -15.98 -8.69
N ALA A 267 0.89 -16.13 -9.37
CA ALA A 267 0.58 -15.41 -10.60
C ALA A 267 0.55 -13.89 -10.39
N ALA A 268 -0.01 -13.42 -9.27
CA ALA A 268 -0.03 -11.99 -8.93
C ALA A 268 1.38 -11.43 -8.67
N ALA A 269 2.22 -12.14 -7.91
CA ALA A 269 3.61 -11.77 -7.70
C ALA A 269 4.42 -11.83 -9.00
N HIS A 270 4.10 -12.77 -9.89
CA HIS A 270 4.81 -12.99 -11.15
C HIS A 270 4.56 -11.88 -12.16
N ARG A 271 3.32 -11.39 -12.28
CA ARG A 271 3.03 -10.17 -13.06
C ARG A 271 3.87 -8.97 -12.60
N ARG A 272 4.16 -8.86 -11.30
CA ARG A 272 5.03 -7.80 -10.76
C ARG A 272 6.50 -8.07 -11.07
N LEU A 273 6.95 -9.33 -10.97
CA LEU A 273 8.31 -9.75 -11.35
C LEU A 273 8.60 -9.46 -12.83
N LEU A 274 7.67 -9.77 -13.73
CA LEU A 274 7.82 -9.47 -15.16
C LEU A 274 7.96 -7.97 -15.46
N ARG A 275 7.21 -7.12 -14.73
CA ARG A 275 7.33 -5.65 -14.86
C ARG A 275 8.65 -5.12 -14.31
N ASP A 276 9.18 -5.73 -13.26
CA ASP A 276 10.50 -5.41 -12.70
C ASP A 276 11.63 -5.84 -13.65
N GLY A 277 11.41 -6.90 -14.42
CA GLY A 277 12.32 -7.34 -15.50
C GLY A 277 13.41 -8.32 -15.06
N ARG A 278 13.58 -8.55 -13.76
CA ARG A 278 14.53 -9.53 -13.20
C ARG A 278 13.90 -10.93 -13.05
N ALA A 279 14.74 -11.94 -12.89
CA ALA A 279 14.36 -13.30 -12.49
C ALA A 279 14.54 -13.49 -10.98
N ALA A 280 13.93 -14.54 -10.43
CA ALA A 280 13.98 -14.84 -8.99
C ALA A 280 14.60 -16.19 -8.71
N ARG A 281 15.38 -16.25 -7.63
CA ARG A 281 16.01 -17.49 -7.14
C ARG A 281 15.29 -18.08 -5.94
N THR A 282 14.73 -17.24 -5.08
CA THR A 282 14.08 -17.68 -3.84
C THR A 282 12.59 -17.43 -3.92
N VAL A 283 11.79 -18.47 -3.65
CA VAL A 283 10.34 -18.38 -3.50
C VAL A 283 10.01 -18.44 -2.02
N VAL A 284 9.19 -17.50 -1.55
CA VAL A 284 8.77 -17.36 -0.15
C VAL A 284 7.26 -17.54 -0.08
N LEU A 285 6.80 -18.55 0.67
CA LEU A 285 5.41 -18.72 1.03
C LEU A 285 5.16 -18.17 2.43
N LYS A 286 4.21 -17.26 2.57
CA LYS A 286 3.74 -16.69 3.83
C LYS A 286 2.29 -17.11 4.06
N LEU A 287 2.04 -17.74 5.20
CA LEU A 287 0.71 -18.13 5.66
C LEU A 287 0.44 -17.41 6.97
N LYS A 288 -0.66 -16.67 7.05
CA LYS A 288 -1.14 -16.11 8.31
C LYS A 288 -2.35 -16.93 8.77
N LYS A 289 -2.29 -17.44 9.99
CA LYS A 289 -3.33 -18.25 10.60
C LYS A 289 -4.51 -17.39 11.11
N GLY A 290 -5.63 -18.04 11.43
CA GLY A 290 -6.80 -17.42 12.05
C GLY A 290 -6.49 -16.75 13.40
N ASP A 291 -5.55 -17.31 14.16
CA ASP A 291 -5.03 -16.77 15.43
C ASP A 291 -4.01 -15.61 15.25
N MET A 292 -3.86 -15.11 14.02
CA MET A 292 -2.90 -14.08 13.60
C MET A 292 -1.42 -14.49 13.60
N GLY A 293 -1.08 -15.71 13.99
CA GLY A 293 0.27 -16.26 13.88
C GLY A 293 0.72 -16.34 12.41
N ILE A 294 2.00 -16.04 12.14
CA ILE A 294 2.56 -16.04 10.79
C ILE A 294 3.57 -17.17 10.67
N VAL A 295 3.43 -17.99 9.64
CA VAL A 295 4.41 -18.98 9.21
C VAL A 295 4.95 -18.58 7.86
N THR A 296 6.27 -18.55 7.73
CA THR A 296 6.96 -18.25 6.48
C THR A 296 7.93 -19.38 6.15
N ARG A 297 7.85 -19.92 4.94
CA ARG A 297 8.81 -20.90 4.40
C ARG A 297 9.39 -20.36 3.11
N SER A 298 10.65 -20.67 2.86
CA SER A 298 11.34 -20.26 1.64
C SER A 298 12.03 -21.45 0.99
N LEU A 299 11.98 -21.51 -0.33
CA LEU A 299 12.73 -22.44 -1.16
C LEU A 299 13.64 -21.64 -2.10
N THR A 300 14.93 -21.97 -2.14
CA THR A 300 15.90 -21.34 -3.05
C THR A 300 16.28 -22.32 -4.14
N LEU A 301 16.03 -21.94 -5.39
CA LEU A 301 16.38 -22.69 -6.59
C LEU A 301 17.89 -22.54 -6.89
N PRO A 302 18.51 -23.50 -7.58
CA PRO A 302 19.93 -23.42 -7.93
C PRO A 302 20.23 -22.25 -8.90
N TYR A 303 19.26 -21.87 -9.73
CA TYR A 303 19.34 -20.79 -10.71
C TYR A 303 18.17 -19.79 -10.55
N ALA A 304 18.30 -18.61 -11.15
CA ALA A 304 17.22 -17.61 -11.18
C ALA A 304 16.33 -17.81 -12.41
N THR A 305 15.01 -17.86 -12.20
CA THR A 305 14.03 -18.08 -13.27
C THR A 305 12.88 -17.07 -13.22
N ALA A 306 12.24 -16.87 -14.36
CA ALA A 306 10.98 -16.16 -14.50
C ALA A 306 9.85 -17.10 -14.96
N ASP A 307 10.06 -18.42 -15.00
CA ASP A 307 9.02 -19.39 -15.36
C ASP A 307 7.96 -19.48 -14.25
N LEU A 308 6.71 -19.13 -14.58
CA LEU A 308 5.63 -19.12 -13.60
C LEU A 308 5.36 -20.53 -13.04
N ALA A 309 5.43 -21.56 -13.88
CA ALA A 309 5.16 -22.93 -13.46
C ALA A 309 6.19 -23.42 -12.44
N THR A 310 7.49 -23.24 -12.70
CA THR A 310 8.56 -23.57 -11.74
C THR A 310 8.42 -22.78 -10.43
N LEU A 311 8.15 -21.47 -10.50
CA LEU A 311 7.99 -20.63 -9.31
C LEU A 311 6.75 -21.03 -8.48
N THR A 312 5.66 -21.39 -9.15
CA THR A 312 4.43 -21.86 -8.49
C THR A 312 4.64 -23.22 -7.84
N ALA A 313 5.28 -24.16 -8.53
CA ALA A 313 5.62 -25.47 -7.97
C ALA A 313 6.50 -25.34 -6.72
N ALA A 314 7.50 -24.44 -6.74
CA ALA A 314 8.33 -24.13 -5.58
C ALA A 314 7.52 -23.59 -4.37
N ALA A 315 6.53 -22.73 -4.61
CA ALA A 315 5.62 -22.26 -3.57
C ALA A 315 4.75 -23.39 -3.02
N GLN A 316 4.19 -24.24 -3.91
CA GLN A 316 3.36 -25.38 -3.54
C GLN A 316 4.11 -26.42 -2.70
N ARG A 317 5.40 -26.67 -2.99
CA ARG A 317 6.26 -27.54 -2.17
C ARG A 317 6.47 -27.02 -0.74
N SER A 318 6.27 -25.73 -0.51
CA SER A 318 6.39 -25.10 0.81
C SER A 318 5.07 -25.06 1.58
N ALA A 319 3.97 -25.52 0.98
CA ALA A 319 2.66 -25.55 1.62
C ALA A 319 2.63 -26.49 2.84
N ILE A 320 1.82 -26.15 3.83
CA ILE A 320 1.54 -26.96 5.02
C ILE A 320 0.02 -27.16 5.07
N ASP A 321 -0.43 -28.38 5.37
CA ASP A 321 -1.86 -28.68 5.44
C ASP A 321 -2.54 -27.81 6.51
N PRO A 322 -3.64 -27.10 6.19
CA PRO A 322 -4.42 -26.36 7.19
C PRO A 322 -4.93 -27.22 8.36
N VAL A 323 -5.08 -28.54 8.17
CA VAL A 323 -5.44 -29.47 9.26
C VAL A 323 -4.34 -29.53 10.32
N GLU A 324 -3.06 -29.46 9.90
CA GLU A 324 -1.91 -29.46 10.81
C GLU A 324 -1.59 -28.07 11.34
N LEU A 325 -1.69 -27.06 10.47
CA LEU A 325 -1.28 -25.69 10.78
C LEU A 325 -2.36 -24.89 11.54
N GLY A 326 -3.62 -25.26 11.39
CA GLY A 326 -4.79 -24.46 11.74
C GLY A 326 -5.31 -23.63 10.55
N SER A 327 -6.47 -23.00 10.74
CA SER A 327 -7.14 -22.22 9.70
C SER A 327 -6.24 -21.11 9.16
N ILE A 328 -6.21 -20.93 7.84
CA ILE A 328 -5.36 -19.95 7.16
C ILE A 328 -6.20 -18.76 6.72
N ARG A 329 -5.85 -17.58 7.23
CA ARG A 329 -6.53 -16.31 6.97
C ARG A 329 -5.94 -15.55 5.78
N LEU A 330 -4.62 -15.60 5.58
CA LEU A 330 -3.93 -14.94 4.48
C LEU A 330 -2.89 -15.87 3.85
N VAL A 331 -2.80 -15.81 2.52
CA VAL A 331 -1.77 -16.46 1.73
C VAL A 331 -0.98 -15.38 1.00
N GLY A 332 0.34 -15.49 1.02
CA GLY A 332 1.25 -14.62 0.29
C GLY A 332 2.37 -15.40 -0.35
N VAL A 333 2.71 -15.03 -1.58
CA VAL A 333 3.86 -15.58 -2.32
C VAL A 333 4.81 -14.43 -2.65
N GLY A 334 6.10 -14.65 -2.43
CA GLY A 334 7.16 -13.69 -2.72
C GLY A 334 8.32 -14.30 -3.46
N PHE A 335 9.03 -13.46 -4.20
CA PHE A 335 10.16 -13.78 -5.05
C PHE A 335 11.34 -12.90 -4.63
N GLY A 336 12.42 -13.53 -4.17
CA GLY A 336 13.66 -12.90 -3.71
C GLY A 336 14.88 -13.48 -4.42
N GLY A 337 16.07 -13.02 -4.02
CA GLY A 337 17.30 -13.35 -4.74
C GLY A 337 17.21 -12.91 -6.19
N LEU A 338 16.74 -11.67 -6.41
CA LEU A 338 16.44 -11.13 -7.72
C LEU A 338 17.73 -10.92 -8.52
N SER A 339 17.71 -11.31 -9.79
CA SER A 339 18.88 -11.30 -10.68
C SER A 339 18.51 -10.84 -12.08
N ALA A 340 19.34 -9.98 -12.68
CA ALA A 340 19.24 -9.63 -14.09
C ALA A 340 19.67 -10.78 -15.01
N VAL A 341 20.56 -11.65 -14.52
CA VAL A 341 21.00 -12.85 -15.23
C VAL A 341 19.91 -13.90 -15.09
N ARG A 342 19.31 -14.27 -16.22
CA ARG A 342 18.35 -15.37 -16.35
C ARG A 342 19.12 -16.59 -16.78
N GLN A 343 18.98 -17.68 -16.03
CA GLN A 343 19.48 -18.97 -16.47
C GLN A 343 18.28 -19.89 -16.47
N GLU A 344 17.73 -20.14 -17.66
CA GLU A 344 16.63 -21.08 -17.80
C GLU A 344 17.18 -22.50 -17.62
N SER A 345 16.43 -23.35 -16.91
CA SER A 345 16.78 -24.76 -16.80
C SER A 345 16.66 -25.42 -18.17
N LEU A 346 17.60 -26.31 -18.49
CA LEU A 346 17.52 -27.14 -19.68
C LEU A 346 16.39 -28.18 -19.59
N PHE A 347 15.86 -28.44 -18.38
CA PHE A 347 14.79 -29.41 -18.11
C PHE A 347 13.78 -28.87 -17.08
N PRO A 348 12.96 -27.87 -17.43
CA PRO A 348 12.04 -27.23 -16.49
C PRO A 348 10.96 -28.17 -15.93
N GLU A 349 10.61 -29.23 -16.65
CA GLU A 349 9.71 -30.32 -16.22
C GLU A 349 10.15 -31.01 -14.93
N LEU A 350 11.45 -31.23 -14.72
CA LEU A 350 11.98 -31.85 -13.50
C LEU A 350 11.78 -30.97 -12.25
N ASP A 351 11.77 -29.65 -12.46
CA ASP A 351 11.56 -28.67 -11.39
C ASP A 351 10.06 -28.42 -11.11
N ARG A 352 9.20 -28.73 -12.09
CA ARG A 352 7.73 -28.67 -12.00
C ARG A 352 7.16 -29.90 -11.30
N ASP A 353 7.72 -31.09 -11.55
CA ASP A 353 7.33 -32.35 -10.93
C ASP A 353 8.52 -33.32 -10.78
N PRO A 354 9.06 -33.52 -9.58
CA PRO A 354 10.16 -34.47 -9.34
C PRO A 354 9.78 -35.95 -9.63
N GLY A 355 8.49 -36.28 -9.77
CA GLY A 355 7.99 -37.62 -10.03
C GLY A 355 7.88 -38.00 -11.51
N ALA A 356 7.98 -37.03 -12.43
CA ALA A 356 7.72 -37.23 -13.86
C ALA A 356 8.76 -38.12 -14.58
N VAL A 357 9.90 -38.42 -13.95
CA VAL A 357 10.94 -39.29 -14.55
C VAL A 357 10.51 -40.76 -14.62
N SER A 358 9.48 -41.17 -13.87
CA SER A 358 9.02 -42.56 -13.88
C SER A 358 8.16 -42.91 -15.09
N GLU A 359 7.50 -41.93 -15.73
CA GLU A 359 6.54 -42.19 -16.82
C GLU A 359 7.08 -41.78 -18.21
N ALA A 360 8.10 -40.92 -18.27
CA ALA A 360 8.60 -40.39 -19.55
C ALA A 360 9.52 -41.34 -20.36
N LEU A 361 9.76 -42.57 -19.91
CA LEU A 361 10.60 -43.56 -20.63
C LEU A 361 9.82 -44.60 -21.44
N PHE A 362 8.49 -44.62 -21.38
CA PHE A 362 7.69 -45.53 -22.19
C PHE A 362 6.37 -44.87 -22.61
N GLU A 363 6.32 -44.35 -23.83
CA GLU A 363 5.33 -44.69 -24.87
C GLU A 363 5.28 -43.63 -25.99
N GLU A 364 5.37 -44.12 -27.23
CA GLU A 364 5.11 -43.38 -28.48
C GLU A 364 3.65 -43.63 -28.96
N PRO A 365 3.12 -42.83 -29.90
CA PRO A 365 1.75 -42.31 -29.84
C PRO A 365 0.73 -43.14 -30.61
N ILE A 366 -0.52 -43.14 -30.14
CA ILE A 366 -1.68 -43.54 -30.94
C ILE A 366 -2.65 -42.36 -31.05
N ALA A 367 -2.98 -42.01 -32.30
CA ALA A 367 -3.84 -40.92 -32.67
C ALA A 367 -5.31 -41.35 -32.87
N ALA A 368 -6.19 -40.36 -32.61
CA ALA A 368 -7.54 -40.10 -33.16
C ALA A 368 -8.77 -40.76 -32.49
N PRO A 369 -10.00 -40.19 -32.63
CA PRO A 369 -10.38 -38.87 -33.18
C PRO A 369 -11.18 -37.97 -32.20
N ALA A 370 -11.35 -36.71 -32.62
CA ALA A 370 -12.22 -35.72 -32.00
C ALA A 370 -13.71 -36.05 -32.16
N ALA A 371 -14.50 -35.71 -31.14
CA ALA A 371 -15.95 -35.57 -31.24
C ALA A 371 -16.39 -34.33 -30.46
N ASP A 372 -17.06 -33.44 -31.19
CA ASP A 372 -17.66 -32.21 -30.72
C ASP A 372 -18.78 -32.45 -29.70
N ALA A 373 -18.76 -31.66 -28.63
CA ALA A 373 -19.96 -31.26 -27.92
C ALA A 373 -19.68 -29.91 -27.27
N GLU A 374 -20.17 -28.82 -27.88
CA GLU A 374 -20.24 -27.53 -27.21
C GLU A 374 -21.11 -27.69 -25.95
N PRO A 375 -20.62 -27.32 -24.75
CA PRO A 375 -21.51 -27.17 -23.63
C PRO A 375 -22.34 -25.90 -23.88
N VAL A 376 -23.64 -26.09 -24.15
CA VAL A 376 -24.63 -25.03 -24.02
C VAL A 376 -24.64 -24.61 -22.56
N VAL A 377 -23.86 -23.58 -22.24
CA VAL A 377 -23.90 -22.90 -20.95
C VAL A 377 -25.19 -22.08 -20.94
N PRO A 378 -26.18 -22.38 -20.07
CA PRO A 378 -27.31 -21.46 -19.91
C PRO A 378 -26.73 -20.12 -19.47
N PRO A 379 -27.22 -18.97 -19.98
CA PRO A 379 -26.71 -17.68 -19.57
C PRO A 379 -26.80 -17.62 -18.05
N PRO A 380 -25.70 -17.37 -17.34
CA PRO A 380 -25.78 -17.17 -15.90
C PRO A 380 -26.67 -15.96 -15.70
N THR A 381 -27.86 -16.16 -15.14
CA THR A 381 -28.63 -15.09 -14.50
C THR A 381 -27.82 -14.64 -13.30
N ARG A 382 -26.78 -13.83 -13.57
CA ARG A 382 -26.00 -13.17 -12.55
C ARG A 382 -26.95 -12.25 -11.81
N SER A 383 -26.89 -12.32 -10.49
CA SER A 383 -27.37 -11.21 -9.68
C SER A 383 -26.41 -10.03 -9.94
N TYR A 384 -26.70 -9.22 -10.95
CA TYR A 384 -25.84 -8.13 -11.45
C TYR A 384 -25.59 -7.01 -10.43
N THR A 385 -26.25 -7.03 -9.27
CA THR A 385 -26.48 -5.78 -8.55
C THR A 385 -25.35 -5.38 -7.61
N THR A 386 -24.72 -6.32 -6.90
CA THR A 386 -23.67 -5.98 -5.91
C THR A 386 -22.28 -6.51 -6.26
N GLU A 387 -22.18 -7.63 -6.98
CA GLU A 387 -20.87 -8.16 -7.42
C GLU A 387 -20.26 -7.35 -8.57
N PHE A 388 -21.11 -6.85 -9.48
CA PHE A 388 -20.66 -6.10 -10.64
C PHE A 388 -20.62 -4.59 -10.35
N TRP A 389 -21.71 -4.02 -9.86
CA TRP A 389 -21.79 -2.63 -9.46
C TRP A 389 -21.59 -2.51 -7.94
N TYR A 390 -20.53 -1.81 -7.52
CA TYR A 390 -20.27 -1.54 -6.11
C TYR A 390 -19.98 -0.04 -5.89
N PRO A 391 -20.30 0.50 -4.71
CA PRO A 391 -20.01 1.90 -4.38
C PRO A 391 -18.55 2.28 -4.66
N GLY A 392 -18.35 3.39 -5.36
CA GLY A 392 -17.05 3.90 -5.77
C GLY A 392 -16.53 3.39 -7.12
N ARG A 393 -17.19 2.41 -7.76
CA ARG A 393 -16.81 1.95 -9.10
C ARG A 393 -17.00 3.06 -10.13
N ASP A 394 -15.98 3.31 -10.95
CA ASP A 394 -16.03 4.25 -12.07
C ASP A 394 -16.83 3.67 -13.25
N VAL A 395 -17.64 4.51 -13.88
CA VAL A 395 -18.55 4.14 -14.97
C VAL A 395 -18.59 5.23 -16.04
N THR A 396 -19.02 4.86 -17.23
CA THR A 396 -19.26 5.77 -18.35
C THR A 396 -20.68 5.54 -18.88
N HIS A 397 -21.28 6.61 -19.39
CA HIS A 397 -22.59 6.58 -20.05
C HIS A 397 -22.59 7.55 -21.24
N PRO A 398 -23.08 7.17 -22.44
CA PRO A 398 -23.04 8.01 -23.63
C PRO A 398 -23.64 9.42 -23.45
N ALA A 399 -24.76 9.52 -22.73
CA ALA A 399 -25.43 10.81 -22.51
C ALA A 399 -24.85 11.66 -21.36
N HIS A 400 -24.10 11.06 -20.44
CA HIS A 400 -23.71 11.71 -19.18
C HIS A 400 -22.20 11.74 -18.94
N GLY A 401 -21.41 11.04 -19.75
CA GLY A 401 -19.95 10.96 -19.63
C GLY A 401 -19.50 10.07 -18.47
N HIS A 402 -18.41 10.48 -17.82
CA HIS A 402 -17.80 9.73 -16.72
C HIS A 402 -18.53 9.97 -15.40
N GLY A 403 -18.69 8.91 -14.62
CA GLY A 403 -19.27 8.97 -13.29
C GLY A 403 -18.78 7.86 -12.38
N TRP A 404 -19.41 7.74 -11.22
CA TRP A 404 -19.13 6.71 -10.25
C TRP A 404 -20.39 6.24 -9.53
N VAL A 405 -20.44 4.95 -9.20
CA VAL A 405 -21.57 4.33 -8.49
C VAL A 405 -21.61 4.85 -7.05
N GLN A 406 -22.70 5.53 -6.66
CA GLN A 406 -22.93 5.92 -5.27
C GLN A 406 -23.53 4.77 -4.44
N GLY A 407 -24.37 3.96 -5.08
CA GLY A 407 -25.04 2.83 -4.44
C GLY A 407 -25.69 1.91 -5.47
N SER A 408 -25.83 0.64 -5.11
CA SER A 408 -26.43 -0.39 -5.96
C SER A 408 -27.24 -1.36 -5.11
N GLY A 409 -28.28 -1.94 -5.70
CA GLY A 409 -29.17 -2.91 -5.04
C GLY A 409 -30.54 -2.98 -5.69
N HIS A 410 -31.28 -4.07 -5.45
CA HIS A 410 -32.65 -4.26 -5.94
C HIS A 410 -32.81 -4.04 -7.46
N GLY A 411 -31.85 -4.49 -8.27
CA GLY A 411 -31.88 -4.34 -9.73
C GLY A 411 -31.58 -2.93 -10.22
N ARG A 412 -31.14 -2.01 -9.34
CA ARG A 412 -30.87 -0.61 -9.68
C ARG A 412 -29.46 -0.19 -9.28
N VAL A 413 -28.94 0.79 -10.00
CA VAL A 413 -27.65 1.41 -9.73
C VAL A 413 -27.79 2.93 -9.80
N THR A 414 -27.34 3.63 -8.75
CA THR A 414 -27.31 5.09 -8.72
C THR A 414 -25.90 5.56 -8.99
N VAL A 415 -25.74 6.35 -10.03
CA VAL A 415 -24.47 6.86 -10.53
C VAL A 415 -24.47 8.36 -10.43
N ARG A 416 -23.37 8.93 -9.92
CA ARG A 416 -23.11 10.36 -9.99
C ARG A 416 -22.10 10.64 -11.09
N PHE A 417 -22.45 11.55 -12.00
CA PHE A 417 -21.59 11.93 -13.12
C PHE A 417 -20.83 13.19 -12.76
N GLU A 418 -19.60 13.01 -12.31
CA GLU A 418 -18.70 14.07 -11.90
C GLU A 418 -17.24 13.62 -12.07
N THR A 419 -16.37 14.60 -12.29
CA THR A 419 -14.92 14.44 -12.42
C THR A 419 -14.23 15.62 -11.75
N ARG A 420 -12.90 15.60 -11.72
CA ARG A 420 -12.11 16.75 -11.29
C ARG A 420 -12.44 18.03 -12.07
N SER A 421 -12.62 17.96 -13.40
CA SER A 421 -12.83 19.14 -14.25
C SER A 421 -14.29 19.61 -14.30
N THR A 422 -15.24 18.67 -14.26
CA THR A 422 -16.66 18.99 -14.36
C THR A 422 -17.25 19.56 -13.06
N GLY A 423 -16.61 19.31 -11.91
CA GLY A 423 -17.13 19.74 -10.62
C GLY A 423 -18.27 18.85 -10.12
N PRO A 424 -19.01 19.25 -9.06
CA PRO A 424 -20.13 18.48 -8.54
C PRO A 424 -21.23 18.32 -9.59
N GLY A 425 -21.57 17.08 -9.93
CA GLY A 425 -22.55 16.78 -10.97
C GLY A 425 -23.79 16.03 -10.48
N PRO A 426 -24.79 15.82 -11.36
CA PRO A 426 -26.06 15.18 -11.01
C PRO A 426 -25.89 13.67 -10.74
N ALA A 427 -26.86 13.10 -10.04
CA ALA A 427 -27.00 11.66 -9.88
C ALA A 427 -28.26 11.15 -10.59
N TYR A 428 -28.12 10.03 -11.29
CA TYR A 428 -29.20 9.33 -11.97
C TYR A 428 -29.23 7.87 -11.52
N THR A 429 -30.41 7.25 -11.59
CA THR A 429 -30.58 5.84 -11.22
C THR A 429 -31.04 5.04 -12.44
N PHE A 430 -30.23 4.06 -12.81
CA PHE A 430 -30.42 3.18 -13.96
C PHE A 430 -30.86 1.78 -13.52
N ALA A 431 -31.32 0.97 -14.48
CA ALA A 431 -31.39 -0.46 -14.29
C ALA A 431 -29.97 -1.03 -14.16
N ALA A 432 -29.79 -2.11 -13.40
CA ALA A 432 -28.46 -2.69 -13.19
C ALA A 432 -27.91 -3.39 -14.45
N ASP A 433 -28.78 -3.71 -15.40
CA ASP A 433 -28.53 -4.31 -16.70
C ASP A 433 -28.67 -3.31 -17.86
N ASP A 434 -28.59 -2.01 -17.55
CA ASP A 434 -28.63 -0.95 -18.58
C ASP A 434 -27.41 -1.06 -19.52
N ASP A 435 -27.68 -1.29 -20.81
CA ASP A 435 -26.66 -1.48 -21.86
C ASP A 435 -25.79 -0.23 -22.10
N ASP A 436 -26.32 0.96 -21.78
CA ASP A 436 -25.58 2.23 -21.92
C ASP A 436 -24.64 2.48 -20.73
N LEU A 437 -24.73 1.69 -19.66
CA LEU A 437 -23.88 1.83 -18.48
C LEU A 437 -22.73 0.80 -18.48
N ALA A 438 -21.51 1.30 -18.67
CA ALA A 438 -20.31 0.46 -18.71
C ALA A 438 -19.26 0.85 -17.65
N PRO A 439 -18.42 -0.10 -17.17
CA PRO A 439 -17.25 0.24 -16.37
C PRO A 439 -16.32 1.19 -17.13
N ALA A 440 -15.77 2.20 -16.44
CA ALA A 440 -14.84 3.16 -17.03
C ALA A 440 -13.42 3.01 -16.48
N ASP A 441 -12.45 3.52 -17.25
CA ASP A 441 -11.09 3.75 -16.76
C ASP A 441 -11.13 4.84 -15.67
N PRO A 442 -10.73 4.54 -14.42
CA PRO A 442 -10.76 5.51 -13.34
C PRO A 442 -9.83 6.72 -13.58
N LEU A 443 -8.83 6.63 -14.47
CA LEU A 443 -7.99 7.77 -14.84
C LEU A 443 -8.76 8.89 -15.53
N LEU A 444 -9.89 8.59 -16.17
CA LEU A 444 -10.76 9.59 -16.78
C LEU A 444 -11.39 10.52 -15.74
N SER A 445 -11.47 10.12 -14.46
CA SER A 445 -11.96 10.99 -13.38
C SER A 445 -11.02 12.17 -13.06
N LEU A 446 -9.77 12.14 -13.54
CA LEU A 446 -8.81 13.25 -13.41
C LEU A 446 -9.00 14.32 -14.49
N ARG A 447 -9.74 14.00 -15.57
CA ARG A 447 -9.94 14.86 -16.73
C ARG A 447 -11.19 15.69 -16.64
#